data_AF-A0A3P7IW19-F1
#
_entry.id   AF-A0A3P7IW19-F1
#
_cell.length_a   1.000
_cell.length_b   1.000
_cell.length_c   1.000
_cell.angle_alpha   90.00
_cell.angle_beta   90.00
_cell.angle_gamma   90.00
#
_symmetry.space_group_name_H-M   'P 1'
#
loop_
_entity.id
_entity.type
_entity.pdbx_description
1 polymer ?
#
loop_
_entity_poly.entity_id
_entity_poly.type
_entity_poly.pdbx_seq_one_letter_code
_entity_poly.pdbx_strand_id
1 'polypeptide(L)'
;MSHDPMIERVSLHEIVNSVANFNKPTSTSAGQFYLKDSLLPVYNPFFYHYSRSDLSQAEQYQQKTRSKSDRKLQACPPPMPCDFEPFFAPAANILKTPCLIKILKLVLDRTGKRSRFSSDRLLHRALYLIGMALHEQTRDPHGFSFTIAAEKEELLRSLESLSGSPEVATHADLLWWTIQVFTLF
;
A
#
# COMPACT_ATOMS: atom_id res chain seq x y z
N MET A 1 -10.49 34.74 -10.42
CA MET A 1 -9.66 33.76 -9.70
C MET A 1 -10.11 33.80 -8.25
N SER A 2 -10.79 32.77 -7.76
CA SER A 2 -11.40 32.78 -6.43
C SER A 2 -10.31 32.74 -5.34
N HIS A 3 -10.33 33.73 -4.46
CA HIS A 3 -9.55 33.72 -3.22
C HIS A 3 -10.24 32.78 -2.24
N ASP A 4 -9.80 31.53 -2.19
CA ASP A 4 -10.16 30.62 -1.10
C ASP A 4 -9.15 30.82 0.05
N PRO A 5 -9.57 31.38 1.21
CA PRO A 5 -8.70 31.62 2.35
C PRO A 5 -8.26 30.33 3.07
N MET A 6 -8.80 29.15 2.70
CA MET A 6 -8.43 27.86 3.29
C MET A 6 -7.27 27.16 2.58
N ILE A 7 -6.81 27.68 1.44
CA ILE A 7 -5.64 27.14 0.75
C ILE A 7 -4.44 27.94 1.22
N GLU A 8 -3.67 27.38 2.16
CA GLU A 8 -2.34 27.86 2.48
C GLU A 8 -1.56 28.00 1.17
N ARG A 9 -1.03 29.20 0.88
CA ARG A 9 -0.26 29.43 -0.35
C ARG A 9 1.09 28.76 -0.22
N VAL A 10 1.12 27.45 -0.44
CA VAL A 10 2.37 26.69 -0.43
C VAL A 10 3.12 26.97 -1.73
N SER A 11 4.39 27.36 -1.62
CA SER A 11 5.23 27.60 -2.80
C SER A 11 5.55 26.29 -3.50
N LEU A 12 5.40 26.25 -4.83
CA LEU A 12 5.80 25.07 -5.62
C LEU A 12 7.27 24.71 -5.37
N HIS A 13 8.14 25.70 -5.19
CA HIS A 13 9.55 25.47 -4.89
C HIS A 13 9.75 24.78 -3.54
N GLU A 14 8.98 25.17 -2.53
CA GLU A 14 9.02 24.53 -1.20
C GLU A 14 8.50 23.10 -1.26
N ILE A 15 7.41 22.84 -1.98
CA ILE A 15 6.87 21.48 -2.19
C ILE A 15 7.90 20.61 -2.91
N VAL A 16 8.47 21.09 -4.01
CA VAL A 16 9.44 20.31 -4.79
C VAL A 16 10.68 20.01 -3.93
N ASN A 17 11.18 20.99 -3.18
CA ASN A 17 12.30 20.78 -2.28
C ASN A 17 11.96 19.90 -1.07
N SER A 18 10.69 19.80 -0.67
CA SER A 18 10.28 18.90 0.41
C SER A 18 10.29 17.44 -0.05
N VAL A 19 9.96 17.18 -1.33
CA VAL A 19 9.83 15.81 -1.87
C VAL A 19 11.00 15.31 -2.70
N ALA A 20 11.82 16.20 -3.25
CA ALA A 20 12.88 15.83 -4.18
C ALA A 20 14.22 16.49 -3.85
N ASN A 21 15.30 15.80 -4.21
CA ASN A 21 16.66 16.31 -4.23
C ASN A 21 16.98 16.81 -5.65
N PHE A 22 17.53 18.02 -5.74
CA PHE A 22 18.02 18.56 -7.01
C PHE A 22 19.44 18.08 -7.28
N ASN A 23 19.63 17.31 -8.34
CA ASN A 23 20.95 16.91 -8.82
C ASN A 23 21.43 17.91 -9.85
N LYS A 24 22.44 18.70 -9.46
CA LYS A 24 23.10 19.65 -10.36
C LYS A 24 23.87 18.87 -11.45
N PRO A 25 23.67 19.20 -12.73
CA PRO A 25 24.34 18.51 -13.82
C PRO A 25 25.83 18.85 -13.83
N THR A 26 26.67 17.90 -14.22
CA THR A 26 28.12 18.07 -14.40
C THR A 26 28.50 18.54 -15.80
N SER A 27 27.53 18.61 -16.73
CA SER A 27 27.68 19.06 -18.12
C SER A 27 26.60 20.08 -18.49
N THR A 28 26.45 20.41 -19.79
CA THR A 28 25.42 21.32 -20.32
C THR A 28 23.99 20.75 -20.29
N SER A 29 23.76 19.59 -19.66
CA SER A 29 22.42 19.03 -19.48
C SER A 29 21.60 19.82 -18.46
N ALA A 30 20.27 19.67 -18.52
CA ALA A 30 19.38 20.22 -17.50
C ALA A 30 19.54 19.45 -16.17
N GLY A 31 19.46 20.18 -15.05
CA GLY A 31 19.41 19.55 -13.73
C GLY A 31 18.13 18.76 -13.54
N GLN A 32 18.19 17.72 -12.71
CA GLN A 32 17.11 16.76 -12.54
C GLN A 32 16.73 16.62 -11.08
N PHE A 33 15.43 16.48 -10.82
CA PHE A 33 14.91 16.20 -9.49
C PHE A 33 14.72 14.69 -9.32
N TYR A 34 15.17 14.19 -8.17
CA TYR A 34 15.04 12.79 -7.78
C TYR A 34 14.27 12.71 -6.47
N LEU A 35 13.32 11.77 -6.37
CA LEU A 35 12.57 11.55 -5.13
C LEU A 35 13.53 11.30 -3.95
N LYS A 36 13.24 11.88 -2.79
CA LYS A 36 14.00 11.60 -1.57
C LYS A 36 13.77 10.17 -1.11
N ASP A 37 14.84 9.51 -0.66
CA ASP A 37 14.76 8.14 -0.12
C ASP A 37 13.82 8.04 1.08
N SER A 38 13.69 9.11 1.88
CA SER A 38 12.74 9.20 3.01
C SER A 38 11.28 9.05 2.60
N LEU A 39 10.96 9.23 1.31
CA LEU A 39 9.60 9.10 0.78
C LEU A 39 9.34 7.75 0.10
N LEU A 40 10.36 6.88 -0.04
CA LEU A 40 10.14 5.54 -0.55
C LEU A 40 9.10 4.76 0.29
N PRO A 41 9.08 4.83 1.63
CA PRO A 41 8.09 4.10 2.42
C PRO A 41 6.63 4.53 2.20
N VAL A 42 6.38 5.72 1.63
CA VAL A 42 5.01 6.26 1.47
C VAL A 42 4.45 6.12 0.05
N TYR A 43 5.15 5.41 -0.83
CA TYR A 43 4.65 5.11 -2.17
C TYR A 43 3.33 4.32 -2.13
N ASN A 44 2.40 4.70 -3.02
CA ASN A 44 1.10 4.05 -3.16
C ASN A 44 0.92 3.53 -4.60
N PRO A 45 0.91 2.20 -4.82
CA PRO A 45 0.70 1.61 -6.15
C PRO A 45 -0.73 1.81 -6.69
N PHE A 46 -1.69 2.21 -5.85
CA PHE A 46 -3.09 2.47 -6.21
C PHE A 46 -3.44 3.96 -6.18
N PHE A 47 -2.46 4.84 -6.38
CA PHE A 47 -2.70 6.28 -6.45
C PHE A 47 -3.70 6.61 -7.57
N TYR A 48 -4.76 7.34 -7.22
CA TYR A 48 -5.95 7.53 -8.05
C TYR A 48 -5.66 8.20 -9.41
N HIS A 49 -4.69 9.11 -9.45
CA HIS A 49 -4.38 9.87 -10.66
C HIS A 49 -3.40 9.17 -11.61
N TYR A 50 -2.95 7.95 -11.28
CA TYR A 50 -2.11 7.19 -12.20
C TYR A 50 -2.92 6.65 -13.38
N SER A 51 -2.47 6.97 -14.59
CA SER A 51 -2.87 6.25 -15.79
C SER A 51 -2.30 4.82 -15.79
N ARG A 52 -2.75 3.98 -16.74
CA ARG A 52 -2.19 2.63 -16.89
C ARG A 52 -0.69 2.65 -17.20
N SER A 53 -0.21 3.64 -17.96
CA SER A 53 1.22 3.81 -18.24
C SER A 53 1.98 4.26 -17.00
N ASP A 54 1.41 5.15 -16.19
CA ASP A 54 2.05 5.62 -14.96
C ASP A 54 2.22 4.48 -13.95
N LEU A 55 1.19 3.64 -13.80
CA LEU A 55 1.25 2.44 -12.95
C LEU A 55 2.42 1.53 -13.36
N SER A 56 2.53 1.21 -14.65
CA SER A 56 3.59 0.34 -15.17
C SER A 56 4.99 0.94 -14.96
N GLN A 57 5.16 2.24 -15.23
CA GLN A 57 6.44 2.93 -15.00
C GLN A 57 6.79 3.00 -13.52
N ALA A 58 5.82 3.29 -12.66
CA ALA A 58 6.01 3.33 -11.22
C ALA A 58 6.39 1.96 -10.65
N GLU A 59 5.70 0.89 -11.04
CA GLU A 59 6.01 -0.49 -10.62
C GLU A 59 7.46 -0.86 -11.01
N GLN A 60 7.87 -0.61 -12.25
CA GLN A 60 9.24 -0.87 -12.70
C GLN A 60 10.29 -0.03 -11.95
N TYR A 61 10.00 1.25 -11.73
CA TYR A 61 10.88 2.14 -10.99
C TYR A 61 11.05 1.69 -9.54
N GLN A 62 9.95 1.33 -8.86
CA GLN A 62 9.99 0.86 -7.47
C GLN A 62 10.70 -0.48 -7.35
N GLN A 63 10.46 -1.42 -8.26
CA GLN A 63 11.18 -2.69 -8.30
C GLN A 63 12.69 -2.49 -8.43
N LYS A 64 13.11 -1.60 -9.34
CA LYS A 64 14.55 -1.29 -9.52
C LYS A 64 15.13 -0.60 -8.30
N THR A 65 14.47 0.44 -7.79
CA THR A 65 14.97 1.30 -6.71
C THR A 65 15.07 0.54 -5.39
N ARG A 66 14.10 -0.34 -5.10
CA ARG A 66 14.03 -1.09 -3.84
C ARG A 66 14.78 -2.42 -3.87
N SER A 67 15.26 -2.87 -5.04
CA SER A 67 15.91 -4.18 -5.20
C SER A 67 17.07 -4.44 -4.23
N LYS A 68 17.73 -3.39 -3.72
CA LYS A 68 18.86 -3.48 -2.77
C LYS A 68 18.51 -2.99 -1.36
N SER A 69 17.25 -2.68 -1.10
CA SER A 69 16.76 -2.21 0.20
C SER A 69 16.42 -3.40 1.10
N ASP A 70 16.10 -3.11 2.36
CA ASP A 70 15.57 -4.13 3.25
C ASP A 70 14.24 -4.72 2.74
N ARG A 71 13.92 -5.92 3.21
CA ARG A 71 12.73 -6.67 2.78
C ARG A 71 11.42 -5.93 3.04
N LYS A 72 11.35 -5.13 4.12
CA LYS A 72 10.14 -4.36 4.45
C LYS A 72 9.92 -3.23 3.45
N LEU A 73 10.98 -2.59 2.96
CA LEU A 73 10.86 -1.62 1.89
C LEU A 73 10.53 -2.28 0.56
N GLN A 74 11.17 -3.42 0.24
CA GLN A 74 10.88 -4.24 -0.96
C GLN A 74 9.42 -4.69 -1.02
N ALA A 75 8.83 -5.04 0.13
CA ALA A 75 7.43 -5.44 0.25
C ALA A 75 6.43 -4.41 -0.25
N CYS A 76 6.84 -3.13 -0.33
CA CYS A 76 5.98 -2.05 -0.83
C CYS A 76 4.60 -2.02 -0.15
N PRO A 77 4.57 -2.00 1.21
CA PRO A 77 3.31 -2.04 1.94
C PRO A 77 2.47 -0.79 1.68
N PRO A 78 1.14 -0.85 1.91
CA PRO A 78 0.31 0.35 1.94
C PRO A 78 0.90 1.37 2.92
N PRO A 79 0.96 2.67 2.56
CA PRO A 79 1.27 3.71 3.53
C PRO A 79 0.16 3.81 4.58
N MET A 80 0.48 4.46 5.69
CA MET A 80 -0.52 4.81 6.71
C MET A 80 -1.67 5.61 6.05
N PRO A 81 -2.94 5.15 6.14
CA PRO A 81 -4.06 5.91 5.59
C PRO A 81 -4.14 7.29 6.26
N CYS A 82 -4.56 8.31 5.50
CA CYS A 82 -4.86 9.61 6.08
C CYS A 82 -6.07 9.54 7.01
N ASP A 83 -6.17 10.48 7.94
CA ASP A 83 -7.39 10.65 8.71
C ASP A 83 -8.51 11.13 7.78
N PHE A 84 -9.69 10.55 7.95
CA PHE A 84 -10.90 11.09 7.34
C PHE A 84 -11.36 12.29 8.15
N GLU A 85 -12.00 13.25 7.47
CA GLU A 85 -12.80 14.27 8.16
C GLU A 85 -13.84 13.58 9.08
N PRO A 86 -14.22 14.18 10.23
CA PRO A 86 -15.06 13.53 11.23
C PRO A 86 -16.35 12.92 10.67
N PHE A 87 -16.97 13.59 9.69
CA PHE A 87 -18.16 13.09 9.00
C PHE A 87 -17.91 11.77 8.24
N PHE A 88 -16.73 11.62 7.63
CA PHE A 88 -16.34 10.44 6.85
C PHE A 88 -15.56 9.39 7.64
N ALA A 89 -15.21 9.65 8.91
CA ALA A 89 -14.52 8.69 9.78
C ALA A 89 -15.11 7.26 9.76
N PRO A 90 -16.45 7.07 9.71
CA PRO A 90 -17.02 5.72 9.62
C PRO A 90 -16.67 4.94 8.35
N ALA A 91 -16.18 5.58 7.28
CA ALA A 91 -15.81 4.92 6.03
C ALA A 91 -14.71 3.86 6.21
N ALA A 92 -13.79 4.06 7.16
CA ALA A 92 -12.77 3.07 7.51
C ALA A 92 -13.38 1.72 7.93
N ASN A 93 -14.61 1.72 8.50
CA ASN A 93 -15.27 0.49 8.92
C ASN A 93 -15.55 -0.50 7.77
N ILE A 94 -15.57 -0.03 6.52
CA ILE A 94 -15.69 -0.89 5.33
C ILE A 94 -14.63 -1.99 5.35
N LEU A 95 -13.40 -1.64 5.78
CA LEU A 95 -12.24 -2.54 5.81
C LEU A 95 -12.43 -3.73 6.77
N LYS A 96 -13.26 -3.59 7.82
CA LYS A 96 -13.56 -4.65 8.79
C LYS A 96 -14.96 -5.26 8.65
N THR A 97 -15.66 -4.98 7.54
CA THR A 97 -16.97 -5.61 7.31
C THR A 97 -16.83 -7.10 7.03
N PRO A 98 -17.75 -7.95 7.54
CA PRO A 98 -17.73 -9.39 7.24
C PRO A 98 -17.78 -9.69 5.73
N CYS A 99 -18.48 -8.86 4.96
CA CYS A 99 -18.55 -9.00 3.51
C CYS A 99 -17.18 -8.83 2.85
N LEU A 100 -16.46 -7.75 3.17
CA LEU A 100 -15.14 -7.52 2.60
C LEU A 100 -14.15 -8.61 3.04
N ILE A 101 -14.14 -8.99 4.31
CA ILE A 101 -13.25 -10.04 4.83
C ILE A 101 -13.47 -11.36 4.10
N LYS A 102 -14.73 -11.76 3.85
CA LYS A 102 -15.06 -12.95 3.03
C LYS A 102 -14.53 -12.83 1.61
N ILE A 103 -14.64 -11.66 0.98
CA ILE A 103 -14.08 -11.43 -0.35
C ILE A 103 -12.55 -11.57 -0.34
N LEU A 104 -11.88 -10.99 0.66
CA LEU A 104 -10.43 -11.09 0.82
C LEU A 104 -10.00 -12.55 0.99
N LYS A 105 -10.64 -13.30 1.90
CA LYS A 105 -10.40 -14.74 2.07
C LYS A 105 -10.59 -15.50 0.77
N LEU A 106 -11.69 -15.25 0.06
CA LEU A 106 -11.99 -15.91 -1.21
C LEU A 106 -10.90 -15.66 -2.26
N VAL A 107 -10.32 -14.47 -2.31
CA VAL A 107 -9.20 -14.16 -3.20
C VAL A 107 -7.96 -14.98 -2.82
N LEU A 108 -7.60 -15.02 -1.53
CA LEU A 108 -6.45 -15.80 -1.04
C LEU A 108 -6.60 -17.30 -1.34
N ASP A 109 -7.76 -17.88 -1.00
CA ASP A 109 -8.04 -19.30 -1.19
C ASP A 109 -8.04 -19.66 -2.69
N ARG A 110 -8.54 -18.78 -3.56
CA ARG A 110 -8.53 -18.98 -5.02
C ARG A 110 -7.12 -18.94 -5.59
N THR A 111 -6.28 -18.04 -5.08
CA THR A 111 -4.86 -17.97 -5.45
C THR A 111 -4.16 -19.28 -5.12
N GLY A 112 -4.29 -19.78 -3.88
CA GLY A 112 -3.66 -21.04 -3.46
C GLY A 112 -4.15 -22.27 -4.24
N LYS A 113 -5.43 -22.27 -4.66
CA LYS A 113 -6.04 -23.32 -5.49
C LYS A 113 -5.77 -23.17 -6.99
N ARG A 114 -4.98 -22.18 -7.42
CA ARG A 114 -4.73 -21.87 -8.85
C ARG A 114 -6.02 -21.72 -9.66
N SER A 115 -7.02 -21.05 -9.09
CA SER A 115 -8.31 -20.87 -9.75
C SER A 115 -8.17 -20.07 -11.04
N ARG A 116 -8.95 -20.39 -12.08
CA ARG A 116 -9.05 -19.52 -13.27
C ARG A 116 -9.54 -18.10 -12.99
N PHE A 117 -10.09 -17.87 -11.79
CA PHE A 117 -10.61 -16.59 -11.33
C PHE A 117 -9.65 -15.85 -10.38
N SER A 118 -8.40 -16.31 -10.22
CA SER A 118 -7.34 -15.57 -9.53
C SER A 118 -6.45 -14.84 -10.54
N SER A 119 -5.91 -13.70 -10.12
CA SER A 119 -4.86 -12.99 -10.85
C SER A 119 -3.92 -12.30 -9.86
N ASP A 120 -2.69 -12.07 -10.29
CA ASP A 120 -1.66 -11.35 -9.54
C ASP A 120 -2.18 -9.99 -9.03
N ARG A 121 -2.85 -9.23 -9.90
CA ARG A 121 -3.49 -7.96 -9.56
C ARG A 121 -4.60 -8.08 -8.50
N LEU A 122 -5.38 -9.17 -8.50
CA LEU A 122 -6.38 -9.40 -7.45
C LEU A 122 -5.72 -9.72 -6.10
N LEU A 123 -4.67 -10.55 -6.11
CA LEU A 123 -3.88 -10.85 -4.91
C LEU A 123 -3.26 -9.57 -4.35
N HIS A 124 -2.61 -8.76 -5.19
CA HIS A 124 -2.02 -7.48 -4.77
C HIS A 124 -3.04 -6.60 -4.05
N ARG A 125 -4.23 -6.40 -4.65
CA ARG A 125 -5.31 -5.60 -4.05
C ARG A 125 -5.78 -6.17 -2.72
N ALA A 126 -5.90 -7.49 -2.61
CA ALA A 126 -6.31 -8.13 -1.37
C ALA A 126 -5.29 -7.90 -0.26
N LEU A 127 -4.00 -8.17 -0.53
CA LEU A 127 -2.92 -7.92 0.43
C LEU A 127 -2.84 -6.45 0.84
N TYR A 128 -2.99 -5.54 -0.13
CA TYR A 128 -2.97 -4.10 0.13
C TYR A 128 -4.13 -3.64 1.02
N LEU A 129 -5.35 -4.12 0.79
CA LEU A 129 -6.51 -3.80 1.63
C LEU A 129 -6.39 -4.39 3.03
N ILE A 130 -5.84 -5.60 3.17
CA ILE A 130 -5.55 -6.19 4.48
C ILE A 130 -4.51 -5.34 5.21
N GLY A 131 -3.43 -4.95 4.52
CA GLY A 131 -2.41 -4.06 5.07
C GLY A 131 -2.96 -2.72 5.53
N MET A 132 -3.85 -2.11 4.75
CA MET A 132 -4.56 -0.89 5.15
C MET A 132 -5.41 -1.11 6.41
N ALA A 133 -6.14 -2.22 6.50
CA ALA A 133 -6.97 -2.54 7.65
C ALA A 133 -6.15 -2.79 8.92
N LEU A 134 -4.99 -3.44 8.79
CA LEU A 134 -4.03 -3.62 9.89
C LEU A 134 -3.47 -2.28 10.35
N HIS A 135 -3.18 -1.39 9.41
CA HIS A 135 -2.76 -0.02 9.68
C HIS A 135 -3.82 0.77 10.46
N GLU A 136 -5.09 0.71 10.05
CA GLU A 136 -6.21 1.27 10.81
C GLU A 136 -6.27 0.71 12.23
N GLN A 137 -6.07 -0.60 12.40
CA GLN A 137 -6.01 -1.23 13.72
C GLN A 137 -4.78 -0.78 14.54
N THR A 138 -3.62 -0.54 13.93
CA THR A 138 -2.47 0.01 14.65
C THR A 138 -2.76 1.43 15.14
N ARG A 139 -3.48 2.24 14.35
CA ARG A 139 -3.85 3.62 14.70
C ARG A 139 -4.87 3.66 15.85
N ASP A 140 -5.84 2.75 15.84
CA ASP A 140 -6.87 2.61 16.88
C ASP A 140 -7.01 1.16 17.36
N PRO A 141 -6.11 0.68 18.25
CA PRO A 141 -6.08 -0.72 18.69
C PRO A 141 -7.35 -1.18 19.41
N HIS A 142 -8.09 -0.25 20.01
CA HIS A 142 -9.27 -0.55 20.83
C HIS A 142 -10.60 -0.30 20.10
N GLY A 143 -10.68 0.67 19.17
CA GLY A 143 -11.89 0.96 18.40
C GLY A 143 -11.93 0.35 17.00
N PHE A 144 -10.79 -0.10 16.45
CA PHE A 144 -10.71 -0.72 15.13
C PHE A 144 -10.27 -2.19 15.16
N SER A 145 -11.17 -3.10 15.58
CA SER A 145 -10.88 -4.53 15.73
C SER A 145 -10.98 -5.35 14.42
N PHE A 146 -10.11 -5.09 13.44
CA PHE A 146 -10.07 -5.84 12.17
C PHE A 146 -9.70 -7.32 12.37
N THR A 147 -8.62 -7.59 13.11
CA THR A 147 -8.09 -8.94 13.36
C THR A 147 -9.11 -9.87 14.01
N ILE A 148 -9.90 -9.39 14.97
CA ILE A 148 -11.02 -10.14 15.57
C ILE A 148 -12.07 -10.52 14.53
N ALA A 149 -12.41 -9.60 13.63
CA ALA A 149 -13.37 -9.88 12.55
C ALA A 149 -12.78 -10.85 11.52
N ALA A 150 -11.49 -10.74 11.22
CA ALA A 150 -10.77 -11.56 10.27
C ALA A 150 -10.53 -12.99 10.78
N GLU A 151 -10.37 -13.18 12.08
CA GLU A 151 -10.21 -14.48 12.72
C GLU A 151 -11.45 -15.37 12.55
N LYS A 152 -12.65 -14.78 12.56
CA LYS A 152 -13.90 -15.52 12.29
C LYS A 152 -13.94 -16.19 10.91
N GLU A 153 -13.12 -15.71 9.99
CA GLU A 153 -12.97 -16.24 8.63
C GLU A 153 -11.60 -16.93 8.45
N GLU A 154 -10.82 -17.16 9.51
CA GLU A 154 -9.47 -17.74 9.47
C GLU A 154 -8.57 -17.05 8.41
N LEU A 155 -8.64 -15.72 8.32
CA LEU A 155 -7.96 -14.98 7.25
C LEU A 155 -6.43 -15.10 7.34
N LEU A 156 -5.89 -15.04 8.57
CA LEU A 156 -4.45 -15.20 8.82
C LEU A 156 -3.95 -16.56 8.33
N ARG A 157 -4.69 -17.63 8.64
CA ARG A 157 -4.36 -18.99 8.18
C ARG A 157 -4.32 -19.09 6.65
N SER A 158 -5.25 -18.42 5.95
CA SER A 158 -5.22 -18.35 4.48
C SER A 158 -3.96 -17.62 3.98
N LEU A 159 -3.52 -16.53 4.62
CA LEU A 159 -2.27 -15.84 4.27
C LEU A 159 -1.05 -16.74 4.48
N GLU A 160 -0.94 -17.37 5.65
CA GLU A 160 0.18 -18.26 6.00
C GLU A 160 0.29 -19.45 5.05
N SER A 161 -0.85 -20.03 4.64
CA SER A 161 -0.89 -21.16 3.70
C SER A 161 -0.31 -20.84 2.32
N LEU A 162 -0.27 -19.56 1.94
CA LEU A 162 0.32 -19.10 0.68
C LEU A 162 1.82 -18.83 0.80
N SER A 163 2.37 -18.73 2.01
CA SER A 163 3.77 -18.39 2.22
C SER A 163 4.69 -19.43 1.58
N GLY A 164 5.62 -18.97 0.74
CA GLY A 164 6.54 -19.82 0.00
C GLY A 164 5.95 -20.52 -1.23
N SER A 165 4.68 -20.27 -1.57
CA SER A 165 4.04 -20.85 -2.75
C SER A 165 4.45 -20.09 -4.04
N PRO A 166 4.59 -20.77 -5.19
CA PRO A 166 4.96 -20.11 -6.44
C PRO A 166 3.87 -19.15 -6.96
N GLU A 167 2.61 -19.34 -6.55
CA GLU A 167 1.47 -18.51 -6.95
C GLU A 167 1.56 -17.08 -6.42
N VAL A 168 2.31 -16.86 -5.34
CA VAL A 168 2.49 -15.55 -4.71
C VAL A 168 3.87 -14.94 -4.97
N ALA A 169 4.69 -15.54 -5.83
CA ALA A 169 6.08 -15.14 -6.03
C ALA A 169 6.27 -13.64 -6.31
N THR A 170 5.41 -13.04 -7.14
CA THR A 170 5.45 -11.59 -7.45
C THR A 170 5.21 -10.69 -6.25
N HIS A 171 4.44 -11.17 -5.27
CA HIS A 171 4.00 -10.41 -4.10
C HIS A 171 4.44 -11.06 -2.78
N ALA A 172 5.49 -11.89 -2.83
CA ALA A 172 5.95 -12.68 -1.68
C ALA A 172 6.40 -11.79 -0.52
N ASP A 173 7.04 -10.65 -0.81
CA ASP A 173 7.48 -9.70 0.22
C ASP A 173 6.30 -8.95 0.84
N LEU A 174 5.29 -8.56 0.04
CA LEU A 174 4.07 -7.95 0.57
C LEU A 174 3.27 -8.92 1.43
N LEU A 175 3.15 -10.19 1.01
CA LEU A 175 2.52 -11.25 1.80
C LEU A 175 3.26 -11.44 3.13
N TRP A 176 4.60 -11.55 3.08
CA TRP A 176 5.44 -11.65 4.27
C TRP A 176 5.19 -10.48 5.22
N TRP A 177 5.24 -9.24 4.72
CA TRP A 177 4.99 -8.05 5.53
C TRP A 177 3.60 -8.09 6.16
N THR A 178 2.59 -8.47 5.38
CA THR A 178 1.20 -8.54 5.84
C THR A 178 1.06 -9.52 7.01
N ILE A 179 1.65 -10.72 6.90
CA ILE A 179 1.64 -11.72 7.98
C ILE A 179 2.34 -11.16 9.22
N GLN A 180 3.53 -10.56 9.06
CA GLN A 180 4.29 -10.00 10.19
C GLN A 180 3.48 -8.96 10.97
N VAL A 181 2.83 -8.03 10.27
CA VAL A 181 2.01 -6.99 10.91
C VAL A 181 0.75 -7.59 11.54
N PHE A 182 0.12 -8.58 10.89
CA PHE A 182 -1.06 -9.24 11.42
C PHE A 182 -0.76 -9.90 12.77
N THR A 183 0.39 -10.56 12.92
CA THR A 183 0.81 -11.26 14.14
C THR A 183 1.17 -10.35 15.32
N LEU A 184 1.10 -9.03 15.17
CA LEU A 184 1.34 -8.07 16.26
C LEU A 184 0.12 -7.88 17.18
N PHE A 185 -1.04 -8.43 16.80
CA PHE A 185 -2.32 -8.29 17.50
C PHE A 185 -2.83 -9.65 17.98
#